data_AF-A0A1A9Z186-F1
#
_entry.id   AF-A0A1A9Z186-F1
#
_cell.length_a   1.000
_cell.length_b   1.000
_cell.length_c   1.000
_cell.angle_alpha   90.00
_cell.angle_beta   90.00
_cell.angle_gamma   90.00
#
_symmetry.space_group_name_H-M   'P 1'
#
loop_
_entity.id
_entity.type
_entity.pdbx_description
1 polymer ?
#
loop_
_entity_poly.entity_id
_entity_poly.type
_entity_poly.pdbx_seq_one_letter_code
_entity_poly.pdbx_strand_id
1 'polypeptide(L)'
;MQIKKTKENKIITPNFEEKLTWKQVNTGQALWTRKKSHINETEYKEFYKNFFHDDQDPIAWSHNHVEGNQEYISLLYIPKKASWDIWNRIIDSSDLPLNISREILQNNQITKIIKNSLTKRILSIFSSTYTQSNIQNISLDDYVSRMQPNQEKIFYITADSYLSAKNNPHLEKLKEKNIEVLLLFDRIDEWMMNYVTSFNKIEFQSISKNNGYLEKIFDNKTIDQKKSEQELSPMILRIKSYLKDKVKNVRFTSKLTNTPAAVTTDEHDITTQ
;
A
#
# COMPACT_ATOMS: atom_id res chain seq x y z
N MET A 1 -8.66 6.84 80.04
CA MET A 1 -8.60 7.51 81.35
C MET A 1 -8.31 8.98 81.10
N GLN A 2 -9.26 9.83 81.51
CA GLN A 2 -9.20 11.29 81.71
C GLN A 2 -8.85 12.21 80.53
N ILE A 3 -9.94 12.75 79.96
CA ILE A 3 -10.02 14.07 79.37
C ILE A 3 -9.77 15.11 80.47
N LYS A 4 -8.73 15.95 80.32
CA LYS A 4 -8.65 17.25 80.99
C LYS A 4 -8.76 18.34 79.93
N LYS A 5 -9.95 18.94 79.85
CA LYS A 5 -10.15 20.26 79.24
C LYS A 5 -9.68 21.31 80.24
N THR A 6 -8.72 22.12 79.85
CA THR A 6 -8.50 23.45 80.44
C THR A 6 -8.37 24.46 79.32
N LYS A 7 -9.02 25.60 79.56
CA LYS A 7 -9.40 26.64 78.62
C LYS A 7 -8.19 27.35 78.05
N GLU A 8 -8.08 27.35 76.73
CA GLU A 8 -7.72 28.51 75.91
C GLU A 8 -8.13 28.18 74.47
N ASN A 9 -9.29 28.70 74.06
CA ASN A 9 -9.72 28.63 72.66
C ASN A 9 -8.83 29.57 71.83
N LYS A 10 -7.67 29.09 71.41
CA LYS A 10 -7.02 29.57 70.19
C LYS A 10 -7.24 28.52 69.11
N ILE A 11 -8.19 28.80 68.24
CA ILE A 11 -8.28 28.12 66.95
C ILE A 11 -7.03 28.54 66.19
N ILE A 12 -6.02 27.67 66.15
CA ILE A 12 -4.89 27.82 65.23
C ILE A 12 -5.42 27.35 63.88
N THR A 13 -5.90 28.27 63.05
CA THR A 13 -6.11 27.98 61.63
C THR A 13 -4.73 27.83 60.99
N PRO A 14 -4.36 26.66 60.43
CA PRO A 14 -3.14 26.57 59.64
C PRO A 14 -3.31 27.49 58.44
N ASN A 15 -2.44 28.49 58.32
CA ASN A 15 -2.41 29.40 57.18
C ASN A 15 -1.88 28.63 55.97
N PHE A 16 -2.74 27.85 55.31
CA PHE A 16 -2.46 27.27 54.00
C PHE A 16 -2.72 28.33 52.93
N GLU A 17 -1.88 29.36 52.89
CA GLU A 17 -1.70 30.16 51.68
C GLU A 17 -0.72 29.43 50.77
N GLU A 18 -1.16 28.29 50.20
CA GLU A 18 -0.49 27.74 49.03
C GLU A 18 -0.74 28.73 47.88
N LYS A 19 0.21 29.64 47.66
CA LYS A 19 0.19 30.54 46.50
C LYS A 19 0.17 29.69 45.24
N LEU A 20 -1.00 29.59 44.61
CA LEU A 20 -1.15 29.08 43.25
C LEU A 20 -0.31 29.95 42.31
N THR A 21 0.88 29.47 41.96
CA THR A 21 1.75 30.13 40.99
C THR A 21 1.54 29.51 39.62
N TRP A 22 1.04 30.29 38.69
CA TRP A 22 1.00 29.93 37.28
C TRP A 22 2.43 29.83 36.75
N LYS A 23 2.86 28.63 36.40
CA LYS A 23 4.14 28.41 35.71
C LYS A 23 3.87 28.29 34.23
N GLN A 24 4.46 29.17 33.43
CA GLN A 24 4.42 29.04 31.99
C GLN A 24 5.12 27.74 31.59
N VAL A 25 4.35 26.81 31.00
CA VAL A 25 4.83 25.46 30.67
C VAL A 25 5.50 25.41 29.30
N ASN A 26 5.22 26.40 28.42
CA ASN A 26 5.73 26.45 27.05
C ASN A 26 6.59 27.70 26.79
N THR A 27 7.48 27.62 25.80
CA THR A 27 8.44 28.68 25.44
C THR A 27 7.83 29.80 24.57
N GLY A 28 6.53 29.76 24.28
CA GLY A 28 5.80 30.82 23.55
C GLY A 28 6.07 30.92 22.05
N GLN A 29 7.09 30.22 21.51
CA GLN A 29 7.35 30.16 20.07
C GLN A 29 6.85 28.84 19.50
N ALA A 30 6.12 28.93 18.39
CA ALA A 30 5.70 27.76 17.65
C ALA A 30 6.92 26.99 17.14
N LEU A 31 6.92 25.66 17.27
CA LEU A 31 8.08 24.84 16.91
C LEU A 31 8.49 25.03 15.43
N TRP A 32 7.51 25.22 14.54
CA TRP A 32 7.74 25.47 13.12
C TRP A 32 8.40 26.83 12.84
N THR A 33 8.34 27.84 13.73
CA THR A 33 9.01 29.13 13.47
C THR A 33 10.49 29.14 13.87
N ARG A 34 10.98 28.08 14.52
CA ARG A 34 12.38 27.97 14.94
C ARG A 34 13.26 27.48 13.78
N LYS A 35 14.51 27.94 13.74
CA LYS A 35 15.49 27.46 12.74
C LYS A 35 15.71 25.95 12.92
N LYS A 36 15.63 25.20 11.82
CA LYS A 36 15.79 23.73 11.79
C LYS A 36 17.05 23.23 12.50
N SER A 37 18.16 23.98 12.43
CA SER A 37 19.42 23.64 13.11
C SER A 37 19.36 23.65 14.64
N HIS A 38 18.35 24.29 15.21
CA HIS A 38 18.17 24.46 16.66
C HIS A 38 17.00 23.61 17.20
N ILE A 39 16.46 22.69 16.39
CA ILE A 39 15.37 21.79 16.79
C ILE A 39 15.92 20.37 16.71
N ASN A 40 15.89 19.66 17.84
CA ASN A 40 16.33 18.27 17.90
C ASN A 40 15.19 17.30 17.50
N GLU A 41 15.55 16.04 17.29
CA GLU A 41 14.59 14.99 16.90
C GLU A 41 13.48 14.77 17.94
N THR A 42 13.85 14.80 19.23
CA THR A 42 12.93 14.60 20.35
C THR A 42 11.87 15.70 20.40
N GLU A 43 12.22 16.95 20.10
CA GLU A 43 11.29 18.08 20.05
C GLU A 43 10.29 17.93 18.89
N TYR A 44 10.72 17.47 17.71
CA TYR A 44 9.79 17.17 16.61
C TYR A 44 8.82 16.05 16.97
N LYS A 45 9.29 15.01 17.67
CA LYS A 45 8.46 13.88 18.10
C LYS A 45 7.46 14.29 19.16
N GLU A 46 7.90 15.00 20.19
CA GLU A 46 7.02 15.53 21.25
C GLU A 46 5.97 16.48 20.68
N PHE A 47 6.36 17.36 19.76
CA PHE A 47 5.41 18.23 19.07
C PHE A 47 4.36 17.44 18.27
N TYR A 48 4.77 16.41 17.52
CA TYR A 48 3.83 15.54 16.81
C TYR A 48 2.83 14.89 17.77
N LYS A 49 3.31 14.28 18.86
CA LYS A 49 2.44 13.60 19.83
C LYS A 49 1.44 14.55 20.48
N ASN A 50 1.91 15.73 20.87
CA ASN A 50 1.07 16.75 21.49
C ASN A 50 0.05 17.33 20.52
N PHE A 51 0.45 17.58 19.26
CA PHE A 51 -0.42 18.22 18.27
C PHE A 51 -1.47 17.27 17.69
N PHE A 52 -1.10 16.02 17.41
CA PHE A 52 -1.98 15.02 16.79
C PHE A 52 -2.65 14.09 17.80
N HIS A 53 -2.38 14.25 19.10
CA HIS A 53 -2.85 13.35 20.16
C HIS A 53 -2.54 11.87 19.85
N ASP A 54 -1.38 11.61 19.26
CA ASP A 54 -0.90 10.26 18.95
C ASP A 54 0.24 9.90 19.90
N ASP A 55 0.16 8.74 20.54
CA ASP A 55 1.18 8.29 21.48
C ASP A 55 2.44 7.73 20.78
N GLN A 56 2.35 7.44 19.48
CA GLN A 56 3.46 6.91 18.70
C GLN A 56 4.32 8.00 18.06
N ASP A 57 5.60 7.70 17.85
CA ASP A 57 6.47 8.58 17.05
C ASP A 57 6.05 8.56 15.56
N PRO A 58 6.15 9.69 14.85
CA PRO A 58 5.95 9.72 13.40
C PRO A 58 7.04 8.92 12.67
N ILE A 59 6.72 8.40 11.48
CA ILE A 59 7.70 7.68 10.63
C ILE A 59 8.71 8.67 10.05
N ALA A 60 8.25 9.83 9.61
CA ALA A 60 9.09 10.87 9.04
C ALA A 60 8.43 12.24 9.18
N TRP A 61 9.22 13.30 9.03
CA TRP A 61 8.72 14.66 8.93
C TRP A 61 9.56 15.48 7.95
N SER A 62 8.97 16.57 7.45
CA SER A 62 9.61 17.53 6.57
C SER A 62 9.35 18.94 7.10
N HIS A 63 10.42 19.66 7.43
CA HIS A 63 10.37 21.04 7.88
C HIS A 63 11.09 21.92 6.86
N ASN A 64 10.34 22.81 6.21
CA ASN A 64 10.81 23.66 5.12
C ASN A 64 10.38 25.12 5.31
N HIS A 65 11.30 26.02 5.00
CA HIS A 65 11.04 27.44 4.82
C HIS A 65 10.91 27.70 3.31
N VAL A 66 9.79 28.25 2.86
CA VAL A 66 9.57 28.58 1.45
C VAL A 66 9.53 30.09 1.31
N GLU A 67 10.53 30.63 0.61
CA GLU A 67 10.67 32.04 0.28
C GLU A 67 10.40 32.20 -1.23
N GLY A 68 9.44 33.04 -1.61
CA GLY A 68 8.98 33.22 -2.99
C GLY A 68 7.83 34.25 -3.07
N ASN A 69 6.94 34.13 -4.06
CA ASN A 69 5.76 35.00 -4.17
C ASN A 69 4.84 34.97 -2.94
N GLN A 70 4.90 33.89 -2.16
CA GLN A 70 4.33 33.80 -0.81
C GLN A 70 5.40 33.22 0.10
N GLU A 71 5.56 33.81 1.28
CA GLU A 71 6.46 33.32 2.33
C GLU A 71 5.66 32.48 3.32
N TYR A 72 6.07 31.23 3.52
CA TYR A 72 5.46 30.36 4.53
C TYR A 72 6.41 29.29 5.04
N ILE A 73 6.10 28.80 6.23
CA ILE A 73 6.80 27.69 6.85
C ILE A 73 5.91 26.45 6.81
N SER A 74 6.45 25.32 6.39
CA SER A 74 5.73 24.07 6.27
C SER A 74 6.38 22.99 7.12
N LEU A 75 5.59 22.39 8.00
CA LEU A 75 5.97 21.23 8.81
C LEU A 75 4.98 20.10 8.52
N LEU A 76 5.41 19.07 7.79
CA LEU A 76 4.61 17.90 7.47
C LEU A 76 5.10 16.69 8.25
N TYR A 77 4.18 15.84 8.69
CA TYR A 77 4.47 14.57 9.34
C TYR A 77 3.84 13.41 8.57
N ILE A 78 4.50 12.24 8.63
CA ILE A 78 3.95 10.97 8.17
C ILE A 78 3.66 10.12 9.42
N PRO A 79 2.38 9.87 9.75
CA PRO A 79 2.02 9.10 10.92
C PRO A 79 2.42 7.62 10.75
N LYS A 80 2.69 6.93 11.87
CA LYS A 80 3.07 5.51 11.85
C LYS A 80 1.89 4.57 11.64
N LYS A 81 0.71 4.98 12.11
CA LYS A 81 -0.56 4.28 11.88
C LYS A 81 -1.46 5.19 11.06
N ALA A 82 -2.20 4.57 10.14
CA ALA A 82 -3.34 5.22 9.50
C ALA A 82 -4.36 5.61 10.59
N SER A 83 -4.88 6.84 10.53
CA SER A 83 -6.01 7.25 11.36
C SER A 83 -7.26 6.47 10.95
N TRP A 84 -8.15 6.22 11.91
CA TRP A 84 -9.36 5.41 11.72
C TRP A 84 -10.36 6.05 10.75
N ASP A 85 -10.29 7.37 10.56
CA ASP A 85 -11.18 8.19 9.75
C ASP A 85 -10.68 8.45 8.31
N ILE A 86 -9.56 7.87 7.89
CA ILE A 86 -8.97 8.11 6.55
C ILE A 86 -9.95 7.81 5.40
N TRP A 87 -10.90 6.89 5.61
CA TRP A 87 -11.89 6.50 4.62
C TRP A 87 -13.18 7.33 4.68
N ASN A 88 -13.33 8.20 5.67
CA ASN A 88 -14.47 9.09 5.80
C ASN A 88 -14.31 10.25 4.81
N ARG A 89 -15.07 10.19 3.72
CA ARG A 89 -15.07 11.21 2.65
C ARG A 89 -15.60 12.58 3.10
N ILE A 90 -16.31 12.63 4.21
CA ILE A 90 -16.83 13.86 4.81
C ILE A 90 -16.06 14.03 6.12
N ILE A 91 -15.07 14.91 6.09
CA ILE A 91 -14.47 15.46 7.30
C ILE A 91 -15.15 16.81 7.46
N ASP A 92 -16.09 16.92 8.41
CA ASP A 92 -16.66 18.22 8.75
C ASP A 92 -15.51 19.13 9.20
N SER A 93 -15.45 20.32 8.62
CA SER A 93 -14.36 21.28 8.83
C SER A 93 -14.22 21.73 10.29
N SER A 94 -15.24 21.47 11.12
CA SER A 94 -15.24 21.72 12.56
C SER A 94 -14.24 20.88 13.35
N ASP A 95 -13.85 19.71 12.81
CA ASP A 95 -12.96 18.76 13.50
C ASP A 95 -11.51 18.83 13.00
N LEU A 96 -11.23 19.63 11.96
CA LEU A 96 -9.88 19.87 11.48
C LEU A 96 -9.29 21.09 12.20
N PRO A 97 -8.11 20.99 12.84
CA PRO A 97 -7.41 22.18 13.30
C PRO A 97 -7.13 23.08 12.09
N LEU A 98 -7.82 24.22 12.04
CA LEU A 98 -7.84 25.24 10.99
C LEU A 98 -6.48 25.94 10.82
N ASN A 99 -5.43 25.20 10.48
CA ASN A 99 -4.08 25.71 10.27
C ASN A 99 -3.53 25.38 8.87
N ILE A 100 -4.37 24.85 7.99
CA ILE A 100 -3.98 24.42 6.65
C ILE A 100 -4.84 25.16 5.62
N SER A 101 -4.25 26.13 4.91
CA SER A 101 -4.89 26.65 3.69
C SER A 101 -4.76 25.60 2.58
N ARG A 102 -5.89 25.03 2.17
CA ARG A 102 -5.95 24.07 1.06
C ARG A 102 -5.45 24.67 -0.26
N GLU A 103 -5.54 25.99 -0.42
CA GLU A 103 -5.07 26.73 -1.61
C GLU A 103 -3.54 26.77 -1.69
N ILE A 104 -2.85 26.95 -0.56
CA ILE A 104 -1.38 27.01 -0.49
C ILE A 104 -0.74 25.65 -0.79
N LEU A 105 -1.40 24.54 -0.42
CA LEU A 105 -0.88 23.18 -0.65
C LEU A 105 -1.00 22.70 -2.09
N GLN A 106 -1.96 23.20 -2.87
CA GLN A 106 -2.24 22.70 -4.22
C GLN A 106 -1.09 22.95 -5.21
N ASN A 107 -0.30 24.01 -5.00
CA ASN A 107 0.78 24.42 -5.90
C ASN A 107 2.19 24.28 -5.31
N ASN A 108 2.34 23.57 -4.19
CA ASN A 108 3.64 23.40 -3.53
C ASN A 108 4.47 22.27 -4.17
N GLN A 109 5.66 22.61 -4.69
CA GLN A 109 6.60 21.64 -5.27
C GLN A 109 7.01 20.53 -4.30
N ILE A 110 7.11 20.84 -2.99
CA ILE A 110 7.40 19.88 -1.94
C ILE A 110 6.24 18.91 -1.77
N THR A 111 4.99 19.38 -1.85
CA THR A 111 3.82 18.49 -1.82
C THR A 111 3.82 17.56 -3.03
N LYS A 112 4.24 18.04 -4.21
CA LYS A 112 4.44 17.20 -5.40
C LYS A 112 5.56 16.17 -5.20
N ILE A 113 6.69 16.55 -4.58
CA ILE A 113 7.80 15.64 -4.26
C ILE A 113 7.37 14.59 -3.23
N ILE A 114 6.70 14.99 -2.15
CA ILE A 114 6.18 14.11 -1.11
C ILE A 114 5.13 13.17 -1.70
N LYS A 115 4.18 13.70 -2.48
CA LYS A 115 3.21 12.89 -3.21
C LYS A 115 3.92 11.87 -4.10
N ASN A 116 4.88 12.29 -4.92
CA ASN A 116 5.62 11.38 -5.79
C ASN A 116 6.44 10.35 -4.99
N SER A 117 7.04 10.72 -3.87
CA SER A 117 7.81 9.82 -2.99
C SER A 117 6.91 8.79 -2.31
N LEU A 118 5.76 9.22 -1.79
CA LEU A 118 4.74 8.35 -1.20
C LEU A 118 4.09 7.46 -2.25
N THR A 119 3.75 8.00 -3.42
CA THR A 119 3.22 7.23 -4.55
C THR A 119 4.23 6.19 -5.01
N LYS A 120 5.51 6.54 -5.14
CA LYS A 120 6.57 5.56 -5.40
C LYS A 120 6.61 4.49 -4.31
N ARG A 121 6.65 4.88 -3.04
CA ARG A 121 6.69 3.92 -1.91
C ARG A 121 5.49 2.98 -1.88
N ILE A 122 4.28 3.49 -2.12
CA ILE A 122 3.05 2.70 -2.19
C ILE A 122 3.08 1.77 -3.42
N LEU A 123 3.53 2.27 -4.58
CA LEU A 123 3.72 1.47 -5.79
C LEU A 123 4.95 0.55 -5.74
N SER A 124 5.70 0.53 -4.65
CA SER A 124 6.94 -0.26 -4.49
C SER A 124 6.81 -1.32 -3.40
N ILE A 125 5.60 -1.66 -2.97
CA ILE A 125 5.38 -2.65 -1.93
C ILE A 125 4.40 -3.69 -2.43
N PHE A 126 4.93 -4.81 -2.93
CA PHE A 126 4.16 -5.94 -3.40
C PHE A 126 4.55 -7.22 -2.67
N SER A 127 3.64 -8.19 -2.68
CA SER A 127 4.00 -9.59 -2.45
C SER A 127 4.37 -10.23 -3.80
N SER A 128 5.27 -11.22 -3.81
CA SER A 128 5.58 -11.96 -5.03
C SER A 128 5.81 -13.45 -4.75
N THR A 129 5.82 -14.25 -5.80
CA THR A 129 6.15 -15.68 -5.71
C THR A 129 7.58 -15.96 -5.21
N TYR A 130 8.46 -14.95 -5.22
CA TYR A 130 9.82 -15.03 -4.73
C TYR A 130 9.90 -15.16 -3.20
N THR A 131 9.18 -14.32 -2.45
CA THR A 131 9.22 -14.33 -0.98
C THR A 131 8.39 -15.44 -0.35
N GLN A 132 7.41 -15.98 -1.08
CA GLN A 132 6.49 -17.02 -0.62
C GLN A 132 5.76 -16.67 0.70
N SER A 133 5.67 -15.38 1.02
CA SER A 133 5.01 -14.81 2.19
C SER A 133 3.90 -13.84 1.78
N ASN A 134 2.93 -13.59 2.66
CA ASN A 134 1.89 -12.57 2.46
C ASN A 134 2.38 -11.15 2.81
N ILE A 135 3.61 -11.02 3.31
CA ILE A 135 4.24 -9.73 3.57
C ILE A 135 4.52 -9.06 2.23
N GLN A 136 3.88 -7.91 2.02
CA GLN A 136 4.16 -7.05 0.88
C GLN A 136 5.40 -6.22 1.23
N ASN A 137 6.55 -6.54 0.64
CA ASN A 137 7.82 -5.82 0.86
C ASN A 137 8.77 -5.87 -0.35
N ILE A 138 8.29 -6.34 -1.50
CA ILE A 138 9.06 -6.40 -2.75
C ILE A 138 8.79 -5.14 -3.56
N SER A 139 9.86 -4.44 -3.95
CA SER A 139 9.75 -3.31 -4.88
C SER A 139 9.75 -3.76 -6.34
N LEU A 140 9.25 -2.90 -7.22
CA LEU A 140 9.33 -3.13 -8.67
C LEU A 140 10.79 -3.10 -9.16
N ASP A 141 11.65 -2.28 -8.55
CA ASP A 141 13.08 -2.30 -8.85
C ASP A 141 13.72 -3.66 -8.47
N ASP A 142 13.35 -4.20 -7.29
CA ASP A 142 13.78 -5.54 -6.87
C ASP A 142 13.31 -6.61 -7.85
N TYR A 143 12.04 -6.58 -8.27
CA TYR A 143 11.50 -7.48 -9.27
C TYR A 143 12.28 -7.39 -10.59
N VAL A 144 12.49 -6.17 -11.11
CA VAL A 144 13.20 -5.91 -12.36
C VAL A 144 14.65 -6.44 -12.29
N SER A 145 15.31 -6.28 -11.15
CA SER A 145 16.68 -6.80 -10.94
C SER A 145 16.79 -8.32 -11.06
N ARG A 146 15.69 -9.06 -10.88
CA ARG A 146 15.61 -10.53 -10.94
C ARG A 146 14.89 -11.04 -12.19
N MET A 147 14.54 -10.17 -13.14
CA MET A 147 13.91 -10.57 -14.39
C MET A 147 14.83 -11.52 -15.17
N GLN A 148 14.22 -12.52 -15.80
CA GLN A 148 14.96 -13.45 -16.67
C GLN A 148 15.37 -12.75 -17.98
N PRO A 149 16.48 -13.17 -18.64
CA PRO A 149 16.97 -12.49 -19.86
C PRO A 149 15.96 -12.40 -21.01
N ASN A 150 15.03 -13.35 -21.11
CA ASN A 150 14.00 -13.39 -22.15
C ASN A 150 12.65 -12.82 -21.70
N GLN A 151 12.60 -12.17 -20.54
CA GLN A 151 11.38 -11.60 -19.98
C GLN A 151 11.28 -10.11 -20.34
N GLU A 152 10.26 -9.74 -21.10
CA GLU A 152 10.04 -8.34 -21.53
C GLU A 152 8.92 -7.65 -20.74
N LYS A 153 8.18 -8.40 -19.91
CA LYS A 153 7.00 -7.91 -19.17
C LYS A 153 7.06 -8.26 -17.69
N ILE A 154 6.43 -7.45 -16.86
CA ILE A 154 6.23 -7.71 -15.42
C ILE A 154 4.95 -8.52 -15.26
N PHE A 155 5.05 -9.73 -14.72
CA PHE A 155 3.90 -10.59 -14.53
C PHE A 155 3.23 -10.36 -13.18
N TYR A 156 1.90 -10.30 -13.19
CA TYR A 156 1.09 -10.19 -11.98
C TYR A 156 -0.16 -11.05 -12.05
N ILE A 157 -0.72 -11.35 -10.88
CA ILE A 157 -2.05 -11.93 -10.71
C ILE A 157 -2.82 -11.15 -9.67
N THR A 158 -4.12 -10.97 -9.90
CA THR A 158 -5.07 -10.45 -8.92
C THR A 158 -5.90 -11.61 -8.35
N ALA A 159 -6.14 -11.62 -7.04
CA ALA A 159 -7.02 -12.59 -6.37
C ALA A 159 -7.64 -12.00 -5.08
N ASP A 160 -8.69 -12.62 -4.53
CA ASP A 160 -9.40 -12.04 -3.37
C ASP A 160 -8.62 -12.19 -2.05
N SER A 161 -7.57 -13.01 -2.07
CA SER A 161 -6.71 -13.25 -0.92
C SER A 161 -5.32 -13.70 -1.37
N TYR A 162 -4.34 -13.52 -0.50
CA TYR A 162 -3.00 -14.04 -0.70
C TYR A 162 -2.97 -15.55 -1.00
N LEU A 163 -3.78 -16.34 -0.28
CA LEU A 163 -3.85 -17.79 -0.46
C LEU A 163 -4.40 -18.15 -1.84
N SER A 164 -5.44 -17.43 -2.30
CA SER A 164 -6.02 -17.58 -3.63
C SER A 164 -5.01 -17.21 -4.72
N ALA A 165 -4.25 -16.13 -4.53
CA ALA A 165 -3.20 -15.73 -5.46
C ALA A 165 -2.08 -16.79 -5.53
N LYS A 166 -1.55 -17.21 -4.38
CA LYS A 166 -0.42 -18.15 -4.27
C LYS A 166 -0.71 -19.53 -4.87
N ASN A 167 -1.93 -20.03 -4.71
CA ASN A 167 -2.34 -21.36 -5.15
C ASN A 167 -3.05 -21.34 -6.51
N ASN A 168 -3.00 -20.22 -7.24
CA ASN A 168 -3.71 -20.10 -8.51
C ASN A 168 -3.08 -21.01 -9.59
N PRO A 169 -3.89 -21.76 -10.37
CA PRO A 169 -3.40 -22.64 -11.44
C PRO A 169 -2.55 -21.92 -12.50
N HIS A 170 -2.80 -20.64 -12.76
CA HIS A 170 -2.05 -19.85 -13.75
C HIS A 170 -0.57 -19.65 -13.36
N LEU A 171 -0.20 -19.91 -12.11
CA LEU A 171 1.20 -19.81 -11.65
C LEU A 171 2.05 -21.04 -11.96
N GLU A 172 1.44 -22.20 -12.22
CA GLU A 172 2.16 -23.49 -12.26
C GLU A 172 3.33 -23.47 -13.25
N LYS A 173 3.07 -23.07 -14.50
CA LYS A 173 4.10 -23.03 -15.54
C LYS A 173 5.16 -21.96 -15.32
N LEU A 174 4.76 -20.80 -14.79
CA LEU A 174 5.68 -19.71 -14.47
C LEU A 174 6.63 -20.13 -13.35
N LYS A 175 6.12 -20.87 -12.35
CA LYS A 175 6.90 -21.44 -11.26
C LYS A 175 7.91 -22.48 -11.76
N GLU A 176 7.51 -23.37 -12.68
CA GLU A 176 8.46 -24.31 -13.33
C GLU A 176 9.58 -23.60 -14.07
N LYS A 177 9.27 -22.48 -14.73
CA LYS A 177 10.23 -21.65 -15.46
C LYS A 177 10.99 -20.67 -14.58
N ASN A 178 10.77 -20.69 -13.26
CA ASN A 178 11.35 -19.77 -12.29
C ASN A 178 11.13 -18.28 -12.64
N ILE A 179 9.96 -17.96 -13.20
CA ILE A 179 9.54 -16.60 -13.51
C ILE A 179 8.78 -16.05 -12.30
N GLU A 180 9.24 -14.91 -11.79
CA GLU A 180 8.63 -14.22 -10.66
C GLU A 180 7.27 -13.62 -11.08
N VAL A 181 6.27 -13.71 -10.21
CA VAL A 181 4.94 -13.12 -10.43
C VAL A 181 4.55 -12.31 -9.20
N LEU A 182 4.08 -11.08 -9.41
CA LEU A 182 3.52 -10.24 -8.37
C LEU A 182 2.14 -10.77 -7.95
N LEU A 183 1.93 -10.91 -6.65
CA LEU A 183 0.69 -11.38 -6.04
C LEU A 183 -0.07 -10.17 -5.50
N LEU A 184 -1.10 -9.77 -6.24
CA LEU A 184 -1.98 -8.65 -5.89
C LEU A 184 -3.26 -9.21 -5.27
N PHE A 185 -3.58 -8.80 -4.06
CA PHE A 185 -4.71 -9.37 -3.33
C PHE A 185 -5.51 -8.36 -2.50
N ASP A 186 -5.21 -7.07 -2.66
CA ASP A 186 -6.01 -6.00 -2.10
C ASP A 186 -7.08 -5.56 -3.12
N ARG A 187 -8.26 -5.18 -2.61
CA ARG A 187 -9.41 -4.77 -3.46
C ARG A 187 -9.10 -3.59 -4.39
N ILE A 188 -8.11 -2.77 -4.05
CA ILE A 188 -7.72 -1.62 -4.86
C ILE A 188 -6.81 -2.01 -6.01
N ASP A 189 -6.19 -3.19 -5.96
CA ASP A 189 -5.13 -3.57 -6.90
C ASP A 189 -5.67 -3.75 -8.30
N GLU A 190 -6.82 -4.40 -8.45
CA GLU A 190 -7.46 -4.59 -9.74
C GLU A 190 -7.81 -3.25 -10.40
N TRP A 191 -8.37 -2.34 -9.60
CA TRP A 191 -8.64 -0.98 -10.06
C TRP A 191 -7.35 -0.26 -10.45
N MET A 192 -6.30 -0.38 -9.64
CA MET A 192 -4.98 0.23 -9.89
C MET A 192 -4.37 -0.27 -11.21
N MET A 193 -4.43 -1.57 -11.49
CA MET A 193 -3.84 -2.17 -12.70
C MET A 193 -4.52 -1.73 -14.00
N ASN A 194 -5.72 -1.14 -13.93
CA ASN A 194 -6.33 -0.48 -15.09
C ASN A 194 -5.67 0.85 -15.47
N TYR A 195 -4.93 1.47 -14.54
CA TYR A 195 -4.24 2.75 -14.76
C TYR A 195 -2.72 2.59 -14.82
N VAL A 196 -2.16 1.64 -14.07
CA VAL A 196 -0.72 1.37 -14.03
C VAL A 196 -0.36 0.39 -15.16
N THR A 197 -0.05 0.94 -16.33
CA THR A 197 0.24 0.14 -17.54
C THR A 197 1.70 -0.29 -17.66
N SER A 198 2.63 0.48 -17.12
CA SER A 198 4.06 0.19 -17.20
C SER A 198 4.87 0.74 -16.03
N PHE A 199 6.04 0.14 -15.79
CA PHE A 199 7.06 0.62 -14.85
C PHE A 199 8.42 0.63 -15.56
N ASN A 200 9.14 1.75 -15.52
CA ASN A 200 10.42 1.90 -16.23
C ASN A 200 10.36 1.48 -17.72
N LYS A 201 9.22 1.76 -18.40
CA LYS A 201 8.90 1.35 -19.79
C LYS A 201 8.67 -0.16 -20.00
N ILE A 202 8.67 -0.96 -18.94
CA ILE A 202 8.33 -2.38 -18.97
C ILE A 202 6.83 -2.50 -18.69
N GLU A 203 6.09 -3.15 -19.58
CA GLU A 203 4.64 -3.31 -19.45
C GLU A 203 4.26 -4.36 -18.40
N PHE A 204 3.12 -4.14 -17.75
CA PHE A 204 2.51 -5.14 -16.86
C PHE A 204 1.66 -6.14 -17.66
N GLN A 205 1.71 -7.40 -17.24
CA GLN A 205 0.96 -8.50 -17.83
C GLN A 205 0.23 -9.33 -16.77
N SER A 206 -1.10 -9.36 -16.85
CA SER A 206 -1.90 -10.30 -16.05
C SER A 206 -1.71 -11.71 -16.58
N ILE A 207 -1.48 -12.67 -15.67
CA ILE A 207 -1.37 -14.08 -16.02
C ILE A 207 -2.72 -14.80 -16.12
N SER A 208 -3.79 -14.21 -15.57
CA SER A 208 -5.16 -14.72 -15.69
C SER A 208 -5.77 -14.41 -17.07
N LYS A 209 -5.28 -13.35 -17.73
CA LYS A 209 -5.70 -12.95 -19.07
C LYS A 209 -4.96 -13.74 -20.14
N ASN A 210 -5.69 -14.19 -21.15
CA ASN A 210 -5.08 -14.85 -22.30
C ASN A 210 -4.70 -13.85 -23.40
N ASN A 211 -3.41 -13.60 -23.59
CA ASN A 211 -2.93 -12.66 -24.61
C ASN A 211 -1.75 -13.15 -25.47
N GLY A 212 -1.52 -14.47 -25.54
CA GLY A 212 -0.54 -15.08 -26.43
C GLY A 212 0.94 -14.81 -26.11
N TYR A 213 1.28 -13.77 -25.33
CA TYR A 213 2.67 -13.48 -24.94
C TYR A 213 3.25 -14.59 -24.06
N LEU A 214 2.46 -15.05 -23.09
CA LEU A 214 2.81 -16.22 -22.27
C LEU A 214 2.99 -17.48 -23.13
N GLU A 215 2.18 -17.63 -24.18
CA GLU A 215 2.30 -18.78 -25.09
C GLU A 215 3.65 -18.76 -25.81
N LYS A 216 4.13 -17.59 -26.27
CA LYS A 216 5.47 -17.44 -26.87
C LYS A 216 6.61 -17.80 -25.90
N ILE A 217 6.47 -17.48 -24.62
CA ILE A 217 7.49 -17.81 -23.60
C ILE A 217 7.53 -19.32 -23.33
N PHE A 218 6.37 -19.98 -23.41
CA PHE A 218 6.25 -21.42 -23.18
C PHE A 218 6.36 -22.27 -24.44
N ASP A 219 6.32 -21.66 -25.63
CA ASP A 219 6.31 -22.31 -26.95
C ASP A 219 7.68 -22.90 -27.32
N ASN A 220 8.06 -23.91 -26.54
CA ASN A 220 8.76 -25.07 -27.07
C ASN A 220 7.72 -26.19 -27.20
N LYS A 221 6.67 -26.02 -28.04
CA LYS A 221 5.73 -27.11 -28.33
C LYS A 221 6.51 -28.29 -28.92
N THR A 222 6.80 -29.29 -28.09
CA THR A 222 7.42 -30.54 -28.52
C THR A 222 6.47 -31.28 -29.47
N ILE A 223 7.03 -32.15 -30.32
CA ILE A 223 6.27 -32.95 -31.29
C ILE A 223 5.12 -33.71 -30.59
N ASP A 224 5.34 -34.17 -29.35
CA ASP A 224 4.36 -34.88 -28.53
C ASP A 224 3.17 -34.03 -28.09
N GLN A 225 3.35 -32.72 -27.85
CA GLN A 225 2.25 -31.83 -27.47
C GLN A 225 1.28 -31.58 -28.63
N LYS A 226 1.80 -31.44 -29.86
CA LYS A 226 0.97 -31.30 -31.07
C LYS A 226 0.18 -32.58 -31.35
N LYS A 227 0.79 -33.75 -31.11
CA LYS A 227 0.14 -35.04 -31.27
C LYS A 227 -0.98 -35.24 -30.24
N SER A 228 -0.72 -34.91 -28.98
CA SER A 228 -1.71 -34.96 -27.89
C SER A 228 -2.89 -34.02 -28.14
N GLU A 229 -2.64 -32.82 -28.67
CA GLU A 229 -3.68 -31.85 -29.04
C GLU A 229 -4.60 -32.40 -30.14
N GLN A 230 -4.06 -33.14 -31.11
CA GLN A 230 -4.84 -33.81 -32.15
C GLN A 230 -5.66 -34.98 -31.60
N GLU A 231 -5.07 -35.80 -30.73
CA GLU A 231 -5.75 -36.95 -30.10
C GLU A 231 -6.91 -36.52 -29.18
N LEU A 232 -6.76 -35.39 -28.47
CA LEU A 232 -7.77 -34.86 -27.55
C LEU A 232 -8.83 -33.99 -28.23
N SER A 233 -8.69 -33.67 -29.51
CA SER A 233 -9.63 -32.84 -30.26
C SER A 233 -11.10 -33.31 -30.19
N PRO A 234 -11.41 -34.62 -30.31
CA PRO A 234 -12.79 -35.11 -30.15
C PRO A 234 -13.36 -34.88 -28.74
N MET A 235 -12.53 -34.98 -27.70
CA MET A 235 -12.92 -34.73 -26.32
C MET A 235 -13.24 -33.24 -26.11
N ILE A 236 -12.40 -32.34 -26.65
CA ILE A 236 -12.62 -30.89 -26.59
C ILE A 236 -13.95 -30.51 -27.25
N LEU A 237 -14.25 -31.09 -28.42
CA LEU A 237 -15.52 -30.86 -29.11
C LEU A 237 -16.73 -31.35 -28.28
N ARG A 238 -16.60 -32.49 -27.62
CA ARG A 238 -17.64 -33.03 -26.74
C ARG A 238 -17.86 -32.16 -25.49
N ILE A 239 -16.79 -31.64 -24.89
CA ILE A 239 -16.90 -30.72 -23.74
C ILE A 239 -17.56 -29.42 -24.18
N LYS A 240 -17.14 -28.87 -25.33
CA LYS A 240 -17.73 -27.65 -25.90
C LYS A 240 -19.23 -27.82 -26.20
N SER A 241 -19.65 -28.96 -26.73
CA SER A 241 -21.06 -29.24 -27.00
C SER A 241 -21.90 -29.45 -25.74
N TYR A 242 -21.28 -29.90 -24.64
CA TYR A 242 -21.94 -30.04 -23.34
C TYR A 242 -22.08 -28.69 -22.62
N LEU A 243 -21.03 -27.87 -22.64
CA LEU A 243 -21.00 -26.58 -21.93
C LEU A 243 -21.78 -25.48 -22.66
N LYS A 244 -21.91 -25.55 -24.00
CA LYS A 244 -22.68 -24.62 -24.84
C LYS A 244 -22.45 -23.16 -24.43
N ASP A 245 -23.49 -22.48 -23.97
CA ASP A 245 -23.50 -21.05 -23.66
C ASP A 245 -22.81 -20.71 -22.33
N LYS A 246 -22.38 -21.72 -21.54
CA LYS A 246 -21.66 -21.50 -20.28
C LYS A 246 -20.21 -21.05 -20.49
N VAL A 247 -19.61 -21.35 -21.64
CA VAL A 247 -18.22 -20.99 -21.96
C VAL A 247 -18.10 -20.49 -23.39
N LYS A 248 -17.30 -19.43 -23.59
CA LYS A 248 -17.04 -18.87 -24.92
C LYS A 248 -16.30 -19.86 -25.82
N ASN A 249 -15.34 -20.61 -25.26
CA ASN A 249 -14.56 -21.61 -25.99
C ASN A 249 -13.92 -22.64 -25.05
N VAL A 250 -13.50 -23.78 -25.60
CA VAL A 250 -12.70 -24.80 -24.91
C VAL A 250 -11.46 -25.06 -25.77
N ARG A 251 -10.28 -24.98 -25.17
CA ARG A 251 -9.00 -25.13 -25.87
C ARG A 251 -8.04 -25.97 -25.05
N PHE A 252 -7.13 -26.65 -25.71
CA PHE A 252 -5.99 -27.27 -25.06
C PHE A 252 -5.03 -26.19 -24.55
N THR A 253 -4.36 -26.43 -23.42
CA THR A 253 -3.35 -25.53 -22.88
C THR A 253 -2.18 -26.31 -22.29
N SER A 254 -0.97 -25.80 -22.52
CA SER A 254 0.27 -26.29 -21.92
C SER A 254 0.68 -25.50 -20.67
N LYS A 255 -0.17 -24.55 -20.22
CA LYS A 255 0.08 -23.66 -19.08
C LYS A 255 -0.18 -24.32 -17.71
N LEU A 256 -0.81 -25.49 -17.70
CA LEU A 256 -1.15 -26.22 -16.48
C LEU A 256 -0.28 -27.49 -16.37
N THR A 257 0.12 -27.84 -15.16
CA THR A 257 0.95 -29.00 -14.83
C THR A 257 0.18 -29.99 -13.95
N ASN A 258 -0.30 -29.53 -12.80
CA ASN A 258 -1.00 -30.33 -11.81
C ASN A 258 -2.53 -30.12 -11.87
N THR A 259 -2.96 -28.95 -12.34
CA THR A 259 -4.38 -28.64 -12.49
C THR A 259 -4.94 -29.18 -13.82
N PRO A 260 -6.03 -29.96 -13.81
CA PRO A 260 -6.55 -30.57 -15.04
C PRO A 260 -7.25 -29.58 -16.00
N ALA A 261 -7.84 -28.51 -15.48
CA ALA A 261 -8.50 -27.48 -16.27
C ALA A 261 -8.57 -26.14 -15.52
N ALA A 262 -8.55 -25.02 -16.24
CA ALA A 262 -8.70 -23.68 -15.68
C ALA A 262 -9.58 -22.81 -16.58
N VAL A 263 -10.28 -21.85 -15.99
CA VAL A 263 -11.08 -20.84 -16.71
C VAL A 263 -10.26 -19.56 -16.81
N THR A 264 -10.16 -19.00 -18.02
CA THR A 264 -9.42 -17.77 -18.31
C THR A 264 -10.35 -16.73 -18.93
N THR A 265 -10.02 -15.45 -18.76
CA THR A 265 -10.67 -14.35 -19.47
C THR A 265 -9.85 -13.92 -20.68
N ASP A 266 -10.52 -13.44 -21.72
CA ASP A 266 -9.83 -12.84 -22.86
C ASP A 266 -9.29 -11.46 -22.47
N GLU A 267 -8.29 -10.96 -23.22
CA GLU A 267 -7.53 -9.75 -22.88
C GLU A 267 -8.40 -8.50 -22.63
N HIS A 268 -9.47 -8.35 -23.42
CA HIS A 268 -10.39 -7.20 -23.37
C HIS A 268 -11.68 -7.46 -22.60
N ASP A 269 -11.87 -8.67 -22.08
CA ASP A 269 -13.06 -9.02 -21.29
C ASP A 269 -12.81 -8.69 -19.81
N ILE A 270 -13.92 -8.53 -19.05
CA ILE A 270 -13.87 -8.28 -17.60
C ILE A 270 -13.21 -9.49 -16.93
N THR A 271 -12.32 -9.21 -15.98
CA THR A 271 -11.66 -10.22 -15.15
C THR A 271 -12.67 -10.93 -14.25
N THR A 272 -12.25 -12.04 -13.63
CA THR A 272 -13.14 -12.81 -12.73
C THR A 272 -13.39 -12.15 -11.37
N GLN A 273 -12.72 -11.03 -11.10
CA GLN A 273 -12.88 -10.19 -9.92
C GLN A 273 -13.60 -8.90 -10.32
#